data_AF-A0A662XS52-F1
#
_entry.id   AF-A0A662XS52-F1
#
_cell.length_a   1.000
_cell.length_b   1.000
_cell.length_c   1.000
_cell.angle_alpha   90.00
_cell.angle_beta   90.00
_cell.angle_gamma   90.00
#
_symmetry.space_group_name_H-M   'P 1'
#
loop_
_entity.id
_entity.type
_entity.pdbx_description
1 polymer ?
#
loop_
_entity_poly.entity_id
_entity_poly.type
_entity_poly.pdbx_seq_one_letter_code
_entity_poly.pdbx_strand_id
1 'polypeptide(L)'
;MHFTSEEEEEALLVRRSPATATGARGLLRIRPQTLFFALNGVALLVLLSLCVSMHNTISRLSVQTEGNTYVVIRHTIIPSVMNFASKDGRLPMALLPSKFAVDFVTPRQDQAYRGTCWDFATIGFLEQSYREHGVRKGWLESDEYVAFSEQAYGVEILKLCTGEADSTQQADCRMWMNSTEGGEVPELYYLQNGLKESVFPQSVCKYYTDGGNDTLCPGLEAAQASGNPLKFQLSDMSVREHLVRKNQAMPLSTPIAMVTHYYPCIGAFASDPHCQPDSCTLCPGDMATTTCCIPLKGGRNRNMEGEFFSHRGMSIEGGHAMLLVGYNDAFLTRDGFTGGLIVKNSWADGPYQGSHSLAYWMQEVSDWEERSVCPNSYNPFNWYQCGNEGISSQQQEGESPEFDEAIQDCLSEETKLFADVNIQPLHLKCKDPALCRTDGDFTYFVRNTTDWGDRMTVMCLWEYSAEQHVAREICLPPMLELYIALTLAPVPEEAKENDTDQCGFYFIPYVALRQWIAQFQGFFVNSFDIKWDPQSFAANKALNPELDYSLLQASTKKQNHSEFLGPFPYAKVVQHFRQ
;
A
#
# COMPACT_ATOMS: atom_id res chain seq x y z
N MET A 1 -53.54 25.46 10.45
CA MET A 1 -53.83 26.91 10.45
C MET A 1 -52.78 27.58 9.58
N HIS A 2 -53.18 28.47 8.67
CA HIS A 2 -52.30 29.50 8.09
C HIS A 2 -52.30 30.72 9.05
N PHE A 3 -51.55 31.83 8.90
CA PHE A 3 -50.58 32.36 7.91
C PHE A 3 -49.29 32.79 8.70
N THR A 4 -48.08 32.92 8.14
CA THR A 4 -47.44 34.10 7.44
C THR A 4 -47.69 35.48 8.12
N SER A 5 -46.80 36.48 8.05
CA SER A 5 -45.55 36.73 7.29
C SER A 5 -44.70 37.85 7.96
N GLU A 6 -43.52 38.19 7.38
CA GLU A 6 -42.90 39.55 7.29
C GLU A 6 -42.54 40.34 8.59
N GLU A 7 -41.71 41.40 8.59
CA GLU A 7 -40.43 41.72 7.90
C GLU A 7 -39.78 42.97 8.58
N GLU A 8 -38.44 43.11 8.51
CA GLU A 8 -37.64 44.35 8.75
C GLU A 8 -37.85 45.09 10.12
N GLU A 9 -37.25 46.23 10.50
CA GLU A 9 -36.32 47.20 9.85
C GLU A 9 -35.29 47.75 10.90
N GLU A 10 -34.56 48.82 10.58
CA GLU A 10 -33.37 49.33 11.31
C GLU A 10 -33.62 50.03 12.67
N ALA A 11 -32.53 50.31 13.38
CA ALA A 11 -32.48 51.16 14.59
C ALA A 11 -32.65 52.66 14.28
N LEU A 12 -32.67 53.54 15.30
CA LEU A 12 -31.96 54.86 15.34
C LEU A 12 -32.18 55.63 16.68
N LEU A 13 -31.06 56.07 17.28
CA LEU A 13 -30.84 57.38 17.98
C LEU A 13 -31.53 57.81 19.31
N VAL A 14 -30.67 58.18 20.28
CA VAL A 14 -30.65 59.50 21.01
C VAL A 14 -31.71 59.71 22.13
N ARG A 15 -31.36 60.15 23.37
CA ARG A 15 -30.74 61.46 23.68
C ARG A 15 -30.04 61.59 25.06
N ARG A 16 -29.03 62.48 25.06
CA ARG A 16 -28.11 63.00 26.11
C ARG A 16 -28.68 63.28 27.52
N SER A 17 -27.90 62.90 28.55
CA SER A 17 -27.12 63.74 29.53
C SER A 17 -27.57 65.18 29.87
N PRO A 18 -27.22 65.78 31.05
CA PRO A 18 -26.07 65.51 31.95
C PRO A 18 -26.49 65.18 33.41
N ALA A 19 -25.69 65.18 34.50
CA ALA A 19 -24.30 65.61 34.79
C ALA A 19 -23.59 64.58 35.76
N THR A 20 -22.60 64.81 36.66
CA THR A 20 -21.97 66.01 37.28
C THR A 20 -20.54 65.68 37.83
N ALA A 21 -19.89 66.67 38.46
CA ALA A 21 -18.66 66.64 39.27
C ALA A 21 -18.71 65.68 40.51
N THR A 22 -17.63 65.24 41.19
CA THR A 22 -16.15 65.48 41.12
C THR A 22 -15.39 64.37 41.91
N GLY A 23 -14.12 64.08 41.58
CA GLY A 23 -13.25 63.18 42.37
C GLY A 23 -11.81 63.11 41.83
N ALA A 24 -10.80 62.75 42.65
CA ALA A 24 -9.39 63.01 42.35
C ALA A 24 -8.46 61.78 42.17
N ARG A 25 -7.68 61.83 41.08
CA ARG A 25 -6.33 61.25 40.80
C ARG A 25 -5.78 60.08 41.64
N GLY A 26 -5.34 59.02 40.95
CA GLY A 26 -4.50 57.95 41.54
C GLY A 26 -3.75 57.04 40.54
N LEU A 27 -3.38 57.51 39.34
CA LEU A 27 -2.81 56.66 38.27
C LEU A 27 -1.28 56.80 38.13
N LEU A 28 -0.55 55.68 38.22
CA LEU A 28 0.90 55.63 37.98
C LEU A 28 1.23 55.90 36.50
N ARG A 29 2.00 56.96 36.25
CA ARG A 29 2.46 57.34 34.91
C ARG A 29 3.78 56.63 34.56
N ILE A 30 3.70 55.34 34.25
CA ILE A 30 4.84 54.55 33.74
C ILE A 30 5.41 55.24 32.48
N ARG A 31 6.73 55.38 32.39
CA ARG A 31 7.37 56.03 31.23
C ARG A 31 7.25 55.13 29.99
N PRO A 32 7.01 55.69 28.78
CA PRO A 32 6.90 54.88 27.56
C PRO A 32 8.19 54.11 27.25
N GLN A 33 9.36 54.62 27.64
CA GLN A 33 10.64 53.92 27.52
C GLN A 33 10.66 52.58 28.28
N THR A 34 10.16 52.54 29.52
CA THR A 34 10.10 51.28 30.29
C THR A 34 9.09 50.28 29.71
N LEU A 35 8.01 50.74 29.08
CA LEU A 35 7.09 49.87 28.35
C LEU A 35 7.75 49.27 27.10
N PHE A 36 8.49 50.09 26.36
CA PHE A 36 9.24 49.68 25.17
C PHE A 36 10.31 48.63 25.50
N PHE A 37 11.11 48.84 26.55
CA PHE A 37 12.10 47.85 26.99
C PHE A 37 11.45 46.55 27.50
N ALA A 38 10.31 46.62 28.20
CA ALA A 38 9.58 45.43 28.63
C ALA A 38 9.07 44.58 27.45
N LEU A 39 8.45 45.23 26.45
CA LEU A 39 7.95 44.54 25.25
C LEU A 39 9.08 43.89 24.43
N ASN A 40 10.19 44.60 24.23
CA ASN A 40 11.36 44.03 23.55
C ASN A 40 12.00 42.88 24.34
N GLY A 41 12.03 42.97 25.69
CA GLY A 41 12.50 41.88 26.55
C GLY A 41 11.66 40.60 26.45
N VAL A 42 10.33 40.74 26.40
CA VAL A 42 9.41 39.61 26.17
C VAL A 42 9.60 39.03 24.77
N ALA A 43 9.69 39.86 23.74
CA ALA A 43 9.95 39.40 22.37
C ALA A 43 11.27 38.62 22.26
N LEU A 44 12.35 39.10 22.89
CA LEU A 44 13.65 38.43 22.93
C LEU A 44 13.58 37.07 23.65
N LEU A 45 12.83 36.97 24.75
CA LEU A 45 12.62 35.72 25.48
C LEU A 45 11.84 34.68 24.67
N VAL A 46 10.82 35.11 23.91
CA VAL A 46 10.09 34.23 22.97
C VAL A 46 11.02 33.74 21.85
N LEU A 47 11.82 34.64 21.27
CA LEU A 47 12.79 34.30 20.22
C LEU A 47 13.87 33.31 20.73
N LEU A 48 14.40 33.53 21.94
CA LEU A 48 15.33 32.60 22.59
C LEU A 48 14.68 31.24 22.87
N SER A 49 13.44 31.21 23.34
CA SER A 49 12.69 29.96 23.56
C SER A 49 12.50 29.18 22.25
N LEU A 50 12.14 29.85 21.16
CA LEU A 50 12.03 29.25 19.83
C LEU A 50 13.38 28.75 19.32
N CYS A 51 14.46 29.53 19.47
CA CYS A 51 15.81 29.11 19.08
C CYS A 51 16.29 27.88 19.87
N VAL A 52 16.03 27.82 21.18
CA VAL A 52 16.37 26.65 22.01
C VAL A 52 15.50 25.44 21.65
N SER A 53 14.22 25.64 21.33
CA SER A 53 13.34 24.58 20.84
C SER A 53 13.84 24.01 19.50
N MET A 54 14.12 24.87 18.52
CA MET A 54 14.68 24.48 17.23
C MET A 54 16.04 23.81 17.38
N HIS A 55 16.93 24.33 18.23
CA HIS A 55 18.25 23.72 18.45
C HIS A 55 18.15 22.34 19.11
N ASN A 56 17.22 22.11 20.03
CA ASN A 56 16.95 20.77 20.57
C ASN A 56 16.39 19.81 19.51
N THR A 57 15.49 20.28 18.64
CA THR A 57 14.94 19.46 17.53
C THR A 57 16.02 19.12 16.50
N ILE A 58 16.83 20.11 16.08
CA ILE A 58 17.96 19.90 15.16
C ILE A 58 19.01 18.97 15.79
N SER A 59 19.30 19.12 17.08
CA SER A 59 20.24 18.23 17.79
C SER A 59 19.72 16.79 17.85
N ARG A 60 18.41 16.58 18.05
CA ARG A 60 17.79 15.25 17.95
C ARG A 60 17.90 14.65 16.54
N LEU A 61 17.67 15.45 15.50
CA LEU A 61 17.79 15.02 14.10
C LEU A 61 19.24 14.70 13.72
N SER A 62 20.22 15.49 14.19
CA SER A 62 21.65 15.24 13.95
C SER A 62 22.14 13.92 14.58
N VAL A 63 21.63 13.58 15.78
CA VAL A 63 21.89 12.30 16.45
C VAL A 63 21.23 11.11 15.71
N GLN A 64 20.30 11.36 14.79
CA GLN A 64 19.77 10.33 13.88
C GLN A 64 20.52 10.25 12.53
N THR A 65 21.36 11.23 12.19
CA THR A 65 22.08 11.28 10.90
C THR A 65 23.58 10.94 10.99
N GLU A 66 24.22 11.12 12.15
CA GLU A 66 25.63 10.74 12.36
C GLU A 66 25.77 9.42 13.15
N GLY A 67 25.84 8.28 12.45
CA GLY A 67 26.29 7.03 13.06
C GLY A 67 25.92 5.77 12.28
N ASN A 68 26.91 5.11 11.67
CA ASN A 68 26.77 3.87 10.91
C ASN A 68 26.53 2.64 11.82
N THR A 69 25.36 2.61 12.50
CA THR A 69 25.16 1.86 13.76
C THR A 69 23.92 0.96 13.80
N TYR A 70 23.19 0.83 12.68
CA TYR A 70 21.88 0.15 12.62
C TYR A 70 21.90 -1.31 13.11
N VAL A 71 23.00 -2.03 12.90
CA VAL A 71 23.19 -3.42 13.35
C VAL A 71 23.24 -3.54 14.88
N VAL A 72 23.83 -2.56 15.58
CA VAL A 72 24.10 -2.66 17.03
C VAL A 72 22.86 -2.27 17.85
N ILE A 73 22.09 -1.28 17.38
CA ILE A 73 20.92 -0.75 18.12
C ILE A 73 19.81 -1.80 18.27
N ARG A 74 19.60 -2.65 17.25
CA ARG A 74 18.60 -3.75 17.26
C ARG A 74 18.81 -4.78 18.38
N HIS A 75 20.00 -4.89 18.98
CA HIS A 75 20.26 -5.78 20.13
C HIS A 75 20.36 -5.05 21.48
N THR A 76 20.57 -3.73 21.53
CA THR A 76 20.71 -2.99 22.80
C THR A 76 19.41 -2.39 23.34
N ILE A 77 18.39 -2.16 22.51
CA ILE A 77 17.09 -1.66 23.00
C ILE A 77 16.33 -2.75 23.76
N ILE A 78 16.32 -3.99 23.24
CA ILE A 78 15.51 -5.11 23.76
C ILE A 78 15.72 -5.35 25.27
N PRO A 79 16.96 -5.46 25.82
CA PRO A 79 17.16 -5.72 27.25
C PRO A 79 16.71 -4.57 28.15
N SER A 80 16.77 -3.32 27.67
CA SER A 80 16.42 -2.14 28.47
C SER A 80 14.90 -1.90 28.53
N VAL A 81 14.19 -2.14 27.43
CA VAL A 81 12.73 -2.00 27.36
C VAL A 81 12.01 -3.17 28.03
N MET A 82 12.57 -4.40 27.98
CA MET A 82 11.98 -5.55 28.69
C MET A 82 11.93 -5.39 30.22
N ASN A 83 12.75 -4.52 30.82
CA ASN A 83 12.64 -4.18 32.25
C ASN A 83 11.37 -3.38 32.61
N PHE A 84 10.62 -2.89 31.61
CA PHE A 84 9.33 -2.20 31.77
C PHE A 84 8.12 -3.06 31.32
N ALA A 85 8.33 -4.34 31.01
CA ALA A 85 7.21 -5.25 30.77
C ALA A 85 6.36 -5.43 32.04
N SER A 86 5.04 -5.58 31.88
CA SER A 86 4.14 -6.03 32.96
C SER A 86 4.62 -7.37 33.54
N LYS A 87 4.12 -7.74 34.73
CA LYS A 87 4.28 -9.10 35.28
C LYS A 87 3.81 -10.20 34.32
N ASP A 88 2.92 -9.86 33.39
CA ASP A 88 2.37 -10.74 32.35
C ASP A 88 3.18 -10.69 31.02
N GLY A 89 4.38 -10.10 31.05
CA GLY A 89 5.24 -9.93 29.87
C GLY A 89 4.73 -8.91 28.85
N ARG A 90 3.81 -8.02 29.24
CA ARG A 90 3.14 -7.07 28.33
C ARG A 90 3.84 -5.73 28.21
N LEU A 91 4.08 -5.27 26.99
CA LEU A 91 4.54 -3.92 26.67
C LEU A 91 3.37 -2.91 26.63
N PRO A 92 3.47 -1.74 27.30
CA PRO A 92 2.56 -0.63 27.09
C PRO A 92 2.60 -0.12 25.64
N MET A 93 1.45 0.20 25.04
CA MET A 93 1.36 0.76 23.67
C MET A 93 2.28 1.97 23.45
N ALA A 94 2.48 2.80 24.49
CA ALA A 94 3.34 3.99 24.44
C ALA A 94 4.86 3.70 24.44
N LEU A 95 5.27 2.42 24.53
CA LEU A 95 6.66 1.97 24.36
C LEU A 95 6.88 1.19 23.05
N LEU A 96 5.84 1.03 22.21
CA LEU A 96 6.01 0.52 20.86
C LEU A 96 6.60 1.61 19.95
N PRO A 97 7.42 1.26 18.94
CA PRO A 97 7.89 2.24 17.96
C PRO A 97 6.72 2.71 17.07
N SER A 98 6.82 3.91 16.50
CA SER A 98 5.80 4.48 15.59
C SER A 98 5.78 3.86 14.19
N LYS A 99 6.78 3.05 13.85
CA LYS A 99 6.78 2.16 12.68
C LYS A 99 7.54 0.88 13.01
N PHE A 100 7.12 -0.23 12.44
CA PHE A 100 7.74 -1.55 12.65
C PHE A 100 7.42 -2.47 11.48
N ALA A 101 8.41 -3.24 11.04
CA ALA A 101 8.26 -4.33 10.10
C ALA A 101 9.00 -5.56 10.63
N VAL A 102 8.46 -6.75 10.36
CA VAL A 102 9.09 -8.02 10.76
C VAL A 102 10.22 -8.40 9.82
N ASP A 103 11.24 -9.05 10.36
CA ASP A 103 12.35 -9.57 9.56
C ASP A 103 11.96 -10.84 8.79
N PHE A 104 12.81 -11.25 7.83
CA PHE A 104 12.76 -12.55 7.15
C PHE A 104 11.51 -12.85 6.29
N VAL A 105 10.71 -11.84 5.94
CA VAL A 105 9.56 -12.01 5.02
C VAL A 105 10.05 -12.54 3.67
N THR A 106 9.44 -13.62 3.18
CA THR A 106 9.76 -14.24 1.89
C THR A 106 9.15 -13.48 0.71
N PRO A 107 9.65 -13.70 -0.53
CA PRO A 107 9.11 -13.16 -1.77
C PRO A 107 7.59 -13.30 -1.96
N ARG A 108 7.05 -12.38 -2.76
CA ARG A 108 5.67 -12.34 -3.21
C ARG A 108 5.26 -13.65 -3.90
N GLN A 109 3.99 -14.04 -3.76
CA GLN A 109 3.38 -15.16 -4.50
C GLN A 109 2.09 -14.70 -5.22
N ASP A 110 1.45 -15.58 -6.00
CA ASP A 110 0.20 -15.28 -6.70
C ASP A 110 -0.83 -16.43 -6.63
N GLN A 111 -2.04 -16.11 -6.18
CA GLN A 111 -3.22 -16.99 -6.14
C GLN A 111 -4.02 -16.98 -7.45
N ALA A 112 -3.65 -16.13 -8.41
CA ALA A 112 -4.40 -15.85 -9.62
C ALA A 112 -5.89 -15.53 -9.31
N TYR A 113 -6.82 -16.19 -9.99
CA TYR A 113 -8.27 -15.95 -9.88
C TYR A 113 -8.99 -16.85 -8.86
N ARG A 114 -8.24 -17.52 -7.96
CA ARG A 114 -8.77 -18.51 -7.02
C ARG A 114 -9.00 -17.93 -5.62
N GLY A 115 -10.00 -18.45 -4.90
CA GLY A 115 -10.37 -18.07 -3.52
C GLY A 115 -9.43 -18.59 -2.43
N THR A 116 -8.19 -18.93 -2.79
CA THR A 116 -7.20 -19.64 -1.95
C THR A 116 -6.39 -18.74 -1.01
N CYS A 117 -6.64 -17.43 -0.94
CA CYS A 117 -5.85 -16.47 -0.13
C CYS A 117 -5.52 -16.91 1.31
N TRP A 118 -6.38 -17.73 1.92
CA TRP A 118 -6.20 -18.30 3.25
C TRP A 118 -5.01 -19.26 3.33
N ASP A 119 -4.72 -20.05 2.29
CA ASP A 119 -3.53 -20.92 2.24
C ASP A 119 -2.26 -20.10 2.00
N PHE A 120 -2.22 -19.16 1.04
CA PHE A 120 -1.11 -18.21 0.84
C PHE A 120 -0.77 -17.41 2.11
N ALA A 121 -1.77 -16.89 2.83
CA ALA A 121 -1.56 -16.17 4.09
C ALA A 121 -0.98 -17.09 5.18
N THR A 122 -1.37 -18.37 5.20
CA THR A 122 -0.87 -19.37 6.14
C THR A 122 0.54 -19.83 5.80
N ILE A 123 0.82 -20.12 4.53
CA ILE A 123 2.13 -20.54 4.05
C ILE A 123 3.14 -19.40 4.18
N GLY A 124 2.79 -18.16 3.85
CA GLY A 124 3.67 -17.00 4.06
C GLY A 124 4.07 -16.79 5.53
N PHE A 125 3.20 -17.15 6.48
CA PHE A 125 3.54 -17.21 7.91
C PHE A 125 4.51 -18.36 8.24
N LEU A 126 4.23 -19.56 7.73
CA LEU A 126 5.09 -20.73 7.93
C LEU A 126 6.50 -20.49 7.36
N GLU A 127 6.61 -19.98 6.14
CA GLU A 127 7.85 -19.61 5.46
C GLU A 127 8.67 -18.57 6.25
N GLN A 128 8.04 -17.45 6.67
CA GLN A 128 8.73 -16.41 7.44
C GLN A 128 9.29 -16.97 8.76
N SER A 129 8.50 -17.79 9.47
CA SER A 129 8.95 -18.42 10.72
C SER A 129 10.04 -19.48 10.52
N TYR A 130 10.00 -20.23 9.40
CA TYR A 130 11.01 -21.22 9.04
C TYR A 130 12.34 -20.52 8.74
N ARG A 131 12.30 -19.46 7.91
CA ARG A 131 13.48 -18.67 7.58
C ARG A 131 14.07 -17.98 8.80
N GLU A 132 13.25 -17.33 9.62
CA GLU A 132 13.69 -16.72 10.90
C GLU A 132 14.42 -17.74 11.77
N HIS A 133 13.85 -18.94 11.95
CA HIS A 133 14.48 -20.00 12.74
C HIS A 133 15.79 -20.46 12.10
N GLY A 134 15.82 -20.74 10.80
CA GLY A 134 17.00 -21.21 10.08
C GLY A 134 18.16 -20.23 10.16
N VAL A 135 17.93 -18.96 9.83
CA VAL A 135 18.97 -17.92 9.86
C VAL A 135 19.46 -17.66 11.30
N ARG A 136 18.55 -17.59 12.29
CA ARG A 136 18.95 -17.43 13.72
C ARG A 136 19.71 -18.63 14.30
N LYS A 137 19.76 -19.76 13.58
CA LYS A 137 20.55 -20.96 13.96
C LYS A 137 21.82 -21.16 13.13
N GLY A 138 22.00 -20.43 12.03
CA GLY A 138 23.04 -20.75 11.03
C GLY A 138 22.74 -22.05 10.28
N TRP A 139 21.46 -22.32 10.00
CA TRP A 139 20.99 -23.45 9.19
C TRP A 139 20.47 -23.04 7.80
N LEU A 140 20.38 -21.73 7.54
CA LEU A 140 20.15 -21.07 6.26
C LEU A 140 21.04 -19.82 6.22
N GLU A 141 21.51 -19.43 5.04
CA GLU A 141 22.16 -18.12 4.86
C GLU A 141 21.12 -16.97 4.93
N SER A 142 21.58 -15.74 5.18
CA SER A 142 20.65 -14.60 5.39
C SER A 142 19.81 -14.24 4.15
N ASP A 143 20.35 -14.46 2.96
CA ASP A 143 19.66 -14.27 1.68
C ASP A 143 18.83 -15.49 1.26
N GLU A 144 18.91 -16.62 1.99
CA GLU A 144 18.17 -17.84 1.67
C GLU A 144 16.78 -17.90 2.31
N TYR A 145 15.87 -18.56 1.61
CA TYR A 145 14.57 -18.98 2.11
C TYR A 145 14.19 -20.34 1.49
N VAL A 146 13.15 -20.99 2.04
CA VAL A 146 12.54 -22.16 1.41
C VAL A 146 11.12 -21.79 1.02
N ALA A 147 10.76 -22.05 -0.24
CA ALA A 147 9.39 -21.94 -0.69
C ALA A 147 8.62 -23.23 -0.33
N PHE A 148 7.41 -23.09 0.22
CA PHE A 148 6.50 -24.22 0.45
C PHE A 148 5.46 -24.32 -0.68
N SER A 149 4.58 -25.34 -0.61
CA SER A 149 3.53 -25.57 -1.61
C SER A 149 2.14 -25.34 -1.00
N GLU A 150 1.52 -24.22 -1.37
CA GLU A 150 0.11 -23.89 -1.09
C GLU A 150 -0.81 -24.98 -1.63
N GLN A 151 -0.55 -25.46 -2.85
CA GLN A 151 -1.33 -26.53 -3.47
C GLN A 151 -1.25 -27.84 -2.66
N ALA A 152 -0.07 -28.22 -2.14
CA ALA A 152 0.04 -29.40 -1.28
C ALA A 152 -0.67 -29.20 0.07
N TYR A 153 -0.58 -27.99 0.64
CA TYR A 153 -1.25 -27.63 1.89
C TYR A 153 -2.78 -27.68 1.73
N GLY A 154 -3.36 -27.04 0.72
CA GLY A 154 -4.79 -27.07 0.44
C GLY A 154 -5.32 -28.49 0.19
N VAL A 155 -4.54 -29.34 -0.48
CA VAL A 155 -4.87 -30.77 -0.67
C VAL A 155 -4.86 -31.55 0.64
N GLU A 156 -3.87 -31.35 1.52
CA GLU A 156 -3.84 -32.00 2.83
C GLU A 156 -4.93 -31.49 3.78
N ILE A 157 -5.29 -30.19 3.72
CA ILE A 157 -6.47 -29.66 4.42
C ILE A 157 -7.73 -30.39 3.95
N LEU A 158 -8.01 -30.40 2.63
CA LEU A 158 -9.19 -31.09 2.10
C LEU A 158 -9.22 -32.57 2.45
N LYS A 159 -8.08 -33.26 2.43
CA LYS A 159 -7.93 -34.68 2.84
C LYS A 159 -8.28 -34.91 4.32
N LEU A 160 -7.93 -33.98 5.21
CA LEU A 160 -8.32 -34.03 6.63
C LEU A 160 -9.81 -33.73 6.82
N CYS A 161 -10.34 -32.73 6.09
CA CYS A 161 -11.75 -32.31 6.16
C CYS A 161 -12.73 -33.27 5.47
N THR A 162 -12.24 -34.12 4.55
CA THR A 162 -13.02 -35.18 3.89
C THR A 162 -12.67 -36.59 4.40
N GLY A 163 -11.95 -36.66 5.53
CA GLY A 163 -11.56 -37.89 6.20
C GLY A 163 -12.71 -38.64 6.89
N GLU A 164 -12.37 -39.56 7.79
CA GLU A 164 -13.35 -40.38 8.52
C GLU A 164 -14.34 -39.51 9.31
N ALA A 165 -15.64 -39.85 9.21
CA ALA A 165 -16.75 -39.02 9.69
C ALA A 165 -16.87 -38.86 11.22
N ASP A 166 -16.12 -39.67 11.98
CA ASP A 166 -16.01 -39.58 13.44
C ASP A 166 -14.63 -39.06 13.89
N SER A 167 -13.79 -38.59 12.97
CA SER A 167 -12.46 -38.04 13.28
C SER A 167 -12.55 -36.60 13.79
N THR A 168 -11.73 -36.27 14.79
CA THR A 168 -11.62 -34.92 15.36
C THR A 168 -11.34 -33.84 14.31
N GLN A 169 -10.48 -34.16 13.35
CA GLN A 169 -10.08 -33.27 12.26
C GLN A 169 -11.26 -32.95 11.33
N GLN A 170 -12.10 -33.93 10.99
CA GLN A 170 -13.28 -33.69 10.16
C GLN A 170 -14.35 -32.90 10.92
N ALA A 171 -14.49 -33.11 12.23
CA ALA A 171 -15.46 -32.40 13.08
C ALA A 171 -15.08 -30.93 13.36
N ASP A 172 -13.78 -30.63 13.48
CA ASP A 172 -13.28 -29.29 13.74
C ASP A 172 -13.18 -28.42 12.47
N CYS A 173 -12.94 -29.02 11.30
CA CYS A 173 -12.78 -28.31 10.02
C CYS A 173 -14.04 -27.52 9.57
N ARG A 174 -13.82 -26.42 8.83
CA ARG A 174 -14.83 -25.49 8.30
C ARG A 174 -14.68 -25.19 6.79
N MET A 175 -13.98 -26.05 6.04
CA MET A 175 -13.87 -25.92 4.57
C MET A 175 -15.23 -25.83 3.86
N TRP A 176 -15.35 -24.86 2.95
CA TRP A 176 -16.59 -24.63 2.20
C TRP A 176 -16.68 -25.55 0.97
N MET A 177 -17.81 -26.25 0.82
CA MET A 177 -18.16 -27.08 -0.36
C MET A 177 -17.10 -28.13 -0.81
N ASN A 178 -16.18 -28.53 0.07
CA ASN A 178 -15.04 -29.42 -0.23
C ASN A 178 -14.12 -28.92 -1.36
N SER A 179 -13.93 -27.60 -1.45
CA SER A 179 -13.00 -26.94 -2.38
C SER A 179 -12.04 -26.03 -1.61
N THR A 180 -10.86 -25.72 -2.16
CA THR A 180 -9.93 -24.73 -1.59
C THR A 180 -10.34 -23.28 -1.91
N GLU A 181 -11.35 -23.11 -2.76
CA GLU A 181 -12.02 -21.84 -3.12
C GLU A 181 -12.84 -21.25 -1.96
N GLY A 182 -12.17 -20.91 -0.85
CA GLY A 182 -12.76 -20.33 0.36
C GLY A 182 -12.55 -21.19 1.61
N GLY A 183 -11.58 -20.78 2.44
CA GLY A 183 -11.26 -21.37 3.74
C GLY A 183 -10.75 -20.32 4.74
N GLU A 184 -10.34 -20.75 5.93
CA GLU A 184 -9.89 -19.84 6.99
C GLU A 184 -8.50 -20.22 7.54
N VAL A 185 -7.71 -19.23 7.98
CA VAL A 185 -6.38 -19.48 8.56
C VAL A 185 -6.40 -20.27 9.89
N PRO A 186 -7.40 -20.15 10.79
CA PRO A 186 -7.51 -20.97 12.00
C PRO A 186 -7.53 -22.49 11.77
N GLU A 187 -7.80 -22.98 10.55
CA GLU A 187 -7.64 -24.39 10.18
C GLU A 187 -6.24 -24.93 10.53
N LEU A 188 -5.19 -24.11 10.41
CA LEU A 188 -3.83 -24.47 10.81
C LEU A 188 -3.75 -24.90 12.28
N TYR A 189 -4.51 -24.26 13.16
CA TYR A 189 -4.55 -24.57 14.59
C TYR A 189 -5.45 -25.78 14.90
N TYR A 190 -6.65 -25.86 14.30
CA TYR A 190 -7.56 -26.97 14.55
C TYR A 190 -7.01 -28.30 14.00
N LEU A 191 -6.45 -28.26 12.79
CA LEU A 191 -5.93 -29.43 12.08
C LEU A 191 -4.44 -29.72 12.38
N GLN A 192 -3.82 -28.98 13.31
CA GLN A 192 -2.38 -29.05 13.64
C GLN A 192 -1.85 -30.48 13.85
N ASN A 193 -2.67 -31.38 14.43
CA ASN A 193 -2.30 -32.76 14.70
C ASN A 193 -2.09 -33.60 13.43
N GLY A 194 -2.74 -33.25 12.32
CA GLY A 194 -2.46 -33.79 10.99
C GLY A 194 -1.40 -32.96 10.24
N LEU A 195 -1.49 -31.63 10.30
CA LEU A 195 -0.65 -30.73 9.50
C LEU A 195 0.83 -30.67 9.92
N LYS A 196 1.17 -30.99 11.17
CA LYS A 196 2.53 -30.92 11.76
C LYS A 196 3.67 -31.50 10.92
N GLU A 197 3.38 -32.48 10.07
CA GLU A 197 4.33 -33.21 9.20
C GLU A 197 3.83 -33.23 7.72
N SER A 198 2.77 -32.47 7.42
CA SER A 198 2.09 -32.38 6.10
C SER A 198 2.18 -30.99 5.45
N VAL A 199 3.17 -30.18 5.81
CA VAL A 199 3.59 -29.00 5.02
C VAL A 199 4.76 -29.42 4.15
N PHE A 200 4.71 -29.12 2.85
CA PHE A 200 5.63 -29.65 1.85
C PHE A 200 6.41 -28.56 1.09
N PRO A 201 7.65 -28.83 0.64
CA PRO A 201 8.42 -27.91 -0.21
C PRO A 201 7.73 -27.66 -1.56
N GLN A 202 7.92 -26.48 -2.15
CA GLN A 202 7.28 -26.09 -3.43
C GLN A 202 7.54 -27.07 -4.58
N SER A 203 8.70 -27.72 -4.61
CA SER A 203 9.06 -28.71 -5.63
C SER A 203 8.21 -29.99 -5.62
N VAL A 204 7.45 -30.25 -4.54
CA VAL A 204 6.49 -31.38 -4.47
C VAL A 204 5.31 -31.13 -5.41
N CYS A 205 4.85 -29.89 -5.51
CA CYS A 205 3.80 -29.52 -6.45
C CYS A 205 3.78 -28.01 -6.72
N LYS A 206 3.78 -27.66 -8.02
CA LYS A 206 3.46 -26.31 -8.47
C LYS A 206 2.04 -25.91 -8.03
N TYR A 207 1.82 -24.62 -7.87
CA TYR A 207 0.47 -24.09 -7.78
C TYR A 207 -0.29 -24.25 -9.12
N TYR A 208 -1.59 -24.51 -9.05
CA TYR A 208 -2.48 -24.50 -10.22
C TYR A 208 -3.40 -23.27 -10.14
N THR A 209 -3.25 -22.38 -11.13
CA THR A 209 -3.96 -21.09 -11.22
C THR A 209 -5.42 -21.22 -11.65
N ASP A 210 -5.78 -22.34 -12.27
CA ASP A 210 -7.13 -22.60 -12.76
C ASP A 210 -7.96 -23.31 -11.68
N GLY A 211 -9.19 -22.83 -11.44
CA GLY A 211 -10.13 -23.43 -10.48
C GLY A 211 -10.52 -24.87 -10.83
N GLY A 212 -10.92 -25.65 -9.82
CA GLY A 212 -11.26 -27.07 -9.97
C GLY A 212 -10.07 -28.03 -9.93
N ASN A 213 -8.84 -27.52 -9.80
CA ASN A 213 -7.63 -28.31 -9.51
C ASN A 213 -7.41 -28.53 -7.99
N ASP A 214 -8.46 -28.44 -7.19
CA ASP A 214 -8.43 -28.46 -5.70
C ASP A 214 -7.68 -29.66 -5.11
N THR A 215 -7.76 -30.83 -5.74
CA THR A 215 -7.19 -32.10 -5.26
C THR A 215 -5.87 -32.48 -5.95
N LEU A 216 -5.36 -31.66 -6.88
CA LEU A 216 -4.29 -32.06 -7.79
C LEU A 216 -2.87 -31.81 -7.21
N CYS A 217 -2.25 -32.86 -6.66
CA CYS A 217 -0.89 -32.79 -6.13
C CYS A 217 -0.05 -34.06 -6.46
N PRO A 218 0.44 -34.23 -7.71
CA PRO A 218 1.02 -35.50 -8.17
C PRO A 218 2.28 -35.97 -7.43
N GLY A 219 3.06 -35.06 -6.82
CA GLY A 219 4.25 -35.42 -6.04
C GLY A 219 3.95 -35.80 -4.58
N LEU A 220 2.72 -35.61 -4.09
CA LEU A 220 2.39 -35.67 -2.67
C LEU A 220 2.59 -37.06 -2.06
N GLU A 221 2.05 -38.10 -2.70
CA GLU A 221 2.17 -39.49 -2.23
C GLU A 221 3.64 -39.94 -2.21
N ALA A 222 4.42 -39.52 -3.21
CA ALA A 222 5.86 -39.81 -3.28
C ALA A 222 6.63 -39.09 -2.15
N ALA A 223 6.35 -37.80 -1.92
CA ALA A 223 6.97 -37.02 -0.85
C ALA A 223 6.61 -37.55 0.55
N GLN A 224 5.38 -38.03 0.74
CA GLN A 224 4.93 -38.71 1.95
C GLN A 224 5.65 -40.06 2.15
N ALA A 225 5.80 -40.85 1.09
CA ALA A 225 6.52 -42.13 1.14
C ALA A 225 8.04 -42.00 1.30
N SER A 226 8.65 -40.90 0.83
CA SER A 226 10.09 -40.63 0.96
C SER A 226 10.52 -40.04 2.31
N GLY A 227 9.57 -39.72 3.20
CA GLY A 227 9.85 -39.10 4.49
C GLY A 227 10.07 -37.59 4.38
N ASN A 228 8.99 -36.81 4.55
CA ASN A 228 9.04 -35.36 4.60
C ASN A 228 9.90 -34.87 5.79
N PRO A 229 10.95 -34.07 5.57
CA PRO A 229 11.74 -33.53 6.67
C PRO A 229 11.02 -32.43 7.46
N LEU A 230 10.11 -31.67 6.83
CA LEU A 230 9.46 -30.51 7.43
C LEU A 230 8.53 -30.91 8.59
N LYS A 231 8.82 -30.38 9.79
CA LYS A 231 8.11 -30.75 11.00
C LYS A 231 8.02 -29.59 11.99
N PHE A 232 6.81 -29.31 12.46
CA PHE A 232 6.55 -28.20 13.39
C PHE A 232 5.57 -28.56 14.52
N GLN A 233 5.53 -27.70 15.54
CA GLN A 233 4.57 -27.71 16.64
C GLN A 233 4.00 -26.31 16.81
N LEU A 234 2.72 -26.20 17.19
CA LEU A 234 2.03 -24.93 17.45
C LEU A 234 1.65 -24.80 18.93
N SER A 235 1.45 -23.56 19.38
CA SER A 235 0.92 -23.23 20.69
C SER A 235 0.27 -21.82 20.71
N ASP A 236 -0.31 -21.48 21.86
CA ASP A 236 -1.31 -20.42 22.16
C ASP A 236 -1.41 -19.19 21.23
N MET A 237 -2.65 -18.76 21.00
CA MET A 237 -2.97 -17.61 20.14
C MET A 237 -3.04 -16.29 20.91
N SER A 238 -2.48 -15.20 20.36
CA SER A 238 -2.61 -13.84 20.91
C SER A 238 -2.28 -12.75 19.89
N VAL A 239 -3.13 -11.73 19.77
CA VAL A 239 -3.38 -11.14 18.44
C VAL A 239 -2.63 -9.85 18.07
N ARG A 240 -2.31 -8.94 19.01
CA ARG A 240 -1.86 -7.56 18.65
C ARG A 240 -0.50 -7.12 19.18
N GLU A 241 -0.13 -7.49 20.40
CA GLU A 241 1.20 -7.18 20.94
C GLU A 241 2.32 -7.97 20.21
N HIS A 242 1.93 -9.08 19.59
CA HIS A 242 2.83 -10.14 19.14
C HIS A 242 3.64 -9.82 17.90
N LEU A 243 3.19 -8.91 17.03
CA LEU A 243 3.97 -8.44 15.87
C LEU A 243 5.34 -7.91 16.33
N VAL A 244 5.33 -6.96 17.27
CA VAL A 244 6.55 -6.36 17.84
C VAL A 244 7.22 -7.30 18.85
N ARG A 245 6.45 -8.00 19.69
CA ARG A 245 7.00 -8.83 20.78
C ARG A 245 7.69 -10.12 20.30
N LYS A 246 7.20 -10.73 19.21
CA LYS A 246 7.81 -11.93 18.61
C LYS A 246 8.73 -11.62 17.42
N ASN A 247 8.59 -10.46 16.76
CA ASN A 247 9.19 -10.18 15.45
C ASN A 247 8.75 -11.18 14.37
N GLN A 248 7.47 -11.56 14.43
CA GLN A 248 6.88 -12.66 13.67
C GLN A 248 5.69 -12.14 12.86
N ALA A 249 5.60 -12.53 11.59
CA ALA A 249 4.45 -12.20 10.75
C ALA A 249 3.17 -12.85 11.31
N MET A 250 1.98 -12.33 10.96
CA MET A 250 0.70 -12.81 11.50
C MET A 250 -0.40 -12.83 10.43
N PRO A 251 -1.01 -13.98 10.11
CA PRO A 251 -2.09 -14.01 9.11
C PRO A 251 -3.30 -13.17 9.52
N LEU A 252 -3.74 -12.30 8.62
CA LEU A 252 -4.76 -11.28 8.78
C LEU A 252 -5.94 -11.59 7.86
N SER A 253 -7.11 -11.79 8.45
CA SER A 253 -8.39 -11.91 7.75
C SER A 253 -9.11 -10.56 7.79
N THR A 254 -9.62 -10.11 6.65
CA THR A 254 -10.41 -8.86 6.54
C THR A 254 -11.54 -9.03 5.53
N PRO A 255 -12.69 -8.36 5.70
CA PRO A 255 -13.57 -8.11 4.57
C PRO A 255 -12.84 -7.29 3.50
N ILE A 256 -13.13 -7.57 2.24
CA ILE A 256 -12.87 -6.71 1.08
C ILE A 256 -14.20 -6.17 0.54
N ALA A 257 -14.16 -5.03 -0.13
CA ALA A 257 -15.37 -4.27 -0.49
C ALA A 257 -15.35 -3.77 -1.94
N MET A 258 -16.46 -3.99 -2.62
CA MET A 258 -16.80 -3.26 -3.83
C MET A 258 -17.22 -1.83 -3.45
N VAL A 259 -16.93 -0.90 -4.34
CA VAL A 259 -17.19 0.53 -4.17
C VAL A 259 -18.11 1.03 -5.27
N THR A 260 -19.12 1.81 -4.89
CA THR A 260 -19.87 2.66 -5.82
C THR A 260 -19.29 4.08 -5.74
N HIS A 261 -18.69 4.55 -6.83
CA HIS A 261 -18.26 5.94 -7.01
C HIS A 261 -19.41 6.77 -7.59
N TYR A 262 -19.32 8.10 -7.49
CA TYR A 262 -20.34 9.05 -7.91
C TYR A 262 -19.73 10.11 -8.81
N TYR A 263 -20.03 10.04 -10.10
CA TYR A 263 -19.57 11.04 -11.08
C TYR A 263 -20.45 12.29 -10.95
N PRO A 264 -19.91 13.48 -10.62
CA PRO A 264 -20.70 14.69 -10.45
C PRO A 264 -21.06 15.33 -11.79
N CYS A 265 -22.35 15.64 -11.99
CA CYS A 265 -22.83 16.42 -13.13
C CYS A 265 -22.48 17.91 -12.96
N ILE A 266 -21.26 18.27 -13.36
CA ILE A 266 -20.69 19.63 -13.33
C ILE A 266 -20.02 20.00 -14.67
N GLY A 267 -19.80 21.28 -14.90
CA GLY A 267 -19.12 21.79 -16.09
C GLY A 267 -19.83 21.40 -17.39
N ALA A 268 -19.07 21.06 -18.44
CA ALA A 268 -19.63 20.58 -19.71
C ALA A 268 -20.44 19.27 -19.53
N PHE A 269 -20.02 18.38 -18.63
CA PHE A 269 -20.66 17.09 -18.40
C PHE A 269 -22.08 17.21 -17.81
N ALA A 270 -22.43 18.33 -17.19
CA ALA A 270 -23.82 18.61 -16.78
C ALA A 270 -24.82 18.65 -17.95
N SER A 271 -24.35 18.66 -19.21
CA SER A 271 -25.20 18.55 -20.41
C SER A 271 -25.39 17.12 -20.93
N ASP A 272 -24.78 16.11 -20.31
CA ASP A 272 -24.89 14.71 -20.71
C ASP A 272 -26.32 14.14 -20.50
N PRO A 273 -26.83 13.25 -21.38
CA PRO A 273 -28.14 12.60 -21.21
C PRO A 273 -28.31 11.83 -19.88
N HIS A 274 -27.25 11.29 -19.30
CA HIS A 274 -27.30 10.60 -18.00
C HIS A 274 -27.36 11.58 -16.81
N CYS A 275 -27.03 12.84 -17.03
CA CYS A 275 -27.17 13.94 -16.06
C CYS A 275 -28.56 14.56 -16.03
N GLN A 276 -29.56 13.94 -16.66
CA GLN A 276 -30.96 14.34 -16.50
C GLN A 276 -31.55 13.78 -15.20
N PRO A 277 -32.53 14.47 -14.55
CA PRO A 277 -33.09 14.06 -13.26
C PRO A 277 -33.70 12.65 -13.21
N ASP A 278 -34.16 12.13 -14.35
CA ASP A 278 -34.72 10.78 -14.47
C ASP A 278 -33.65 9.67 -14.58
N SER A 279 -32.37 10.03 -14.70
CA SER A 279 -31.23 9.11 -14.93
C SER A 279 -30.12 9.18 -13.87
N CYS A 280 -29.91 10.33 -13.25
CA CYS A 280 -28.95 10.48 -12.15
C CYS A 280 -29.56 10.17 -10.77
N THR A 281 -28.72 10.13 -9.74
CA THR A 281 -29.15 10.05 -8.34
C THR A 281 -28.66 11.26 -7.55
N LEU A 282 -29.16 11.44 -6.32
CA LEU A 282 -28.70 12.52 -5.45
C LEU A 282 -27.21 12.34 -5.12
N CYS A 283 -26.43 13.40 -5.34
CA CYS A 283 -25.03 13.40 -4.94
C CYS A 283 -24.88 13.22 -3.41
N PRO A 284 -23.86 12.46 -2.97
CA PRO A 284 -23.47 12.40 -1.56
C PRO A 284 -23.17 13.79 -0.99
N GLY A 285 -23.53 14.03 0.28
CA GLY A 285 -23.48 15.37 0.88
C GLY A 285 -22.06 15.96 1.06
N ASP A 286 -21.03 15.13 0.95
CA ASP A 286 -19.62 15.48 0.89
C ASP A 286 -19.15 15.87 -0.54
N MET A 287 -19.98 15.72 -1.56
CA MET A 287 -19.79 16.20 -2.94
C MET A 287 -20.79 17.31 -3.31
N ALA A 288 -20.89 18.34 -2.46
CA ALA A 288 -21.88 19.42 -2.58
C ALA A 288 -21.70 20.39 -3.78
N THR A 289 -20.93 20.02 -4.81
CA THR A 289 -20.70 20.82 -6.04
C THR A 289 -21.89 20.75 -7.01
N THR A 290 -22.72 19.71 -6.91
CA THR A 290 -23.96 19.54 -7.68
C THR A 290 -24.92 18.62 -6.92
N THR A 291 -26.18 18.56 -7.34
CA THR A 291 -27.20 17.67 -6.73
C THR A 291 -27.39 16.36 -7.49
N CYS A 292 -26.86 16.25 -8.71
CA CYS A 292 -27.09 15.16 -9.66
C CYS A 292 -25.78 14.42 -9.94
N CYS A 293 -25.73 13.13 -9.64
CA CYS A 293 -24.54 12.28 -9.77
C CYS A 293 -24.87 10.94 -10.44
N ILE A 294 -23.95 10.39 -11.24
CA ILE A 294 -24.10 9.07 -11.87
C ILE A 294 -23.36 8.02 -11.02
N PRO A 295 -24.02 6.94 -10.56
CA PRO A 295 -23.40 5.93 -9.69
C PRO A 295 -22.61 4.88 -10.48
N LEU A 296 -21.28 4.98 -10.46
CA LEU A 296 -20.36 4.00 -11.05
C LEU A 296 -20.10 2.85 -10.06
N LYS A 297 -20.88 1.77 -10.19
CA LYS A 297 -20.76 0.55 -9.36
C LYS A 297 -19.61 -0.34 -9.85
N GLY A 298 -19.03 -1.10 -8.93
CA GLY A 298 -18.04 -2.14 -9.26
C GLY A 298 -16.57 -1.70 -9.16
N GLY A 299 -16.28 -0.55 -8.57
CA GLY A 299 -14.92 -0.20 -8.17
C GLY A 299 -14.41 -1.14 -7.07
N ARG A 300 -13.08 -1.27 -6.94
CA ARG A 300 -12.42 -2.04 -5.86
C ARG A 300 -12.01 -1.07 -4.74
N ASN A 301 -12.01 -1.50 -3.48
CA ASN A 301 -11.56 -0.68 -2.34
C ASN A 301 -10.02 -0.54 -2.21
N ARG A 302 -9.30 -0.49 -3.34
CA ARG A 302 -7.84 -0.30 -3.43
C ARG A 302 -7.45 0.47 -4.69
N ASN A 303 -6.39 1.27 -4.62
CA ASN A 303 -5.78 1.93 -5.78
C ASN A 303 -4.66 1.06 -6.41
N MET A 304 -4.06 1.53 -7.51
CA MET A 304 -3.00 0.81 -8.22
C MET A 304 -1.66 0.82 -7.49
N GLU A 305 -1.45 1.66 -6.48
CA GLU A 305 -0.27 1.59 -5.60
C GLU A 305 -0.39 0.46 -4.54
N GLY A 306 -1.56 -0.17 -4.41
CA GLY A 306 -1.83 -1.15 -3.35
C GLY A 306 -2.22 -0.53 -2.01
N GLU A 307 -2.60 0.75 -1.97
CA GLU A 307 -3.28 1.34 -0.82
C GLU A 307 -4.75 0.89 -0.82
N PHE A 308 -5.18 0.25 0.26
CA PHE A 308 -6.58 0.02 0.52
C PHE A 308 -7.25 1.29 1.09
N PHE A 309 -8.54 1.45 0.81
CA PHE A 309 -9.32 2.60 1.27
C PHE A 309 -10.73 2.23 1.74
N SER A 310 -11.44 3.22 2.28
CA SER A 310 -12.86 3.11 2.58
C SER A 310 -13.66 4.21 1.89
N HIS A 311 -14.94 3.92 1.63
CA HIS A 311 -15.83 4.80 0.89
C HIS A 311 -17.26 4.71 1.40
N ARG A 312 -18.01 5.81 1.35
CA ARG A 312 -19.44 5.85 1.75
C ARG A 312 -20.33 4.87 0.95
N GLY A 313 -19.93 4.56 -0.29
CA GLY A 313 -20.60 3.61 -1.19
C GLY A 313 -20.05 2.18 -1.15
N MET A 314 -19.45 1.74 -0.03
CA MET A 314 -18.93 0.37 0.12
C MET A 314 -20.05 -0.67 0.28
N SER A 315 -19.89 -1.81 -0.39
CA SER A 315 -20.63 -3.06 -0.18
C SER A 315 -19.65 -4.22 -0.12
N ILE A 316 -19.89 -5.23 0.72
CA ILE A 316 -18.99 -6.38 0.85
C ILE A 316 -18.80 -7.12 -0.48
N GLU A 317 -17.55 -7.41 -0.83
CA GLU A 317 -17.15 -8.26 -1.97
C GLU A 317 -17.00 -9.71 -1.49
N GLY A 318 -16.29 -9.89 -0.37
CA GLY A 318 -16.02 -11.17 0.27
C GLY A 318 -15.09 -11.02 1.47
N GLY A 319 -14.56 -12.14 1.96
CA GLY A 319 -13.39 -12.15 2.84
C GLY A 319 -12.10 -12.29 2.03
N HIS A 320 -11.01 -11.72 2.53
CA HIS A 320 -9.65 -11.90 2.01
C HIS A 320 -8.69 -12.14 3.16
N ALA A 321 -7.67 -12.96 2.91
CA ALA A 321 -6.60 -13.25 3.86
C ALA A 321 -5.25 -12.78 3.30
N MET A 322 -4.46 -12.13 4.15
CA MET A 322 -3.14 -11.58 3.83
C MET A 322 -2.20 -11.82 5.01
N LEU A 323 -0.90 -11.54 4.85
CA LEU A 323 0.06 -11.68 5.94
C LEU A 323 0.40 -10.30 6.53
N LEU A 324 0.04 -10.03 7.77
CA LEU A 324 0.46 -8.82 8.49
C LEU A 324 1.95 -8.89 8.78
N VAL A 325 2.70 -7.94 8.22
CA VAL A 325 4.17 -7.86 8.34
C VAL A 325 4.64 -6.59 9.05
N GLY A 326 3.81 -5.56 9.16
CA GLY A 326 4.23 -4.31 9.78
C GLY A 326 3.12 -3.30 10.03
N TYR A 327 3.51 -2.12 10.47
CA TYR A 327 2.70 -0.90 10.52
C TYR A 327 3.60 0.33 10.46
N ASN A 328 3.04 1.44 9.98
CA ASN A 328 3.67 2.75 10.05
C ASN A 328 2.59 3.76 10.43
N ASP A 329 2.73 4.40 11.59
CA ASP A 329 1.78 5.39 12.12
C ASP A 329 1.95 6.77 11.47
N ALA A 330 3.03 6.99 10.72
CA ALA A 330 3.39 8.27 10.09
C ALA A 330 3.23 8.28 8.56
N PHE A 331 3.02 7.13 7.92
CA PHE A 331 2.71 7.06 6.48
C PHE A 331 1.41 7.81 6.19
N LEU A 332 1.37 8.56 5.08
CA LEU A 332 0.22 9.32 4.62
C LEU A 332 -0.18 8.80 3.24
N THR A 333 -1.39 8.24 3.11
CA THR A 333 -1.84 7.74 1.81
C THR A 333 -2.23 8.85 0.84
N ARG A 334 -2.43 8.49 -0.44
CA ARG A 334 -2.95 9.42 -1.48
C ARG A 334 -4.31 10.04 -1.10
N ASP A 335 -5.07 9.38 -0.24
CA ASP A 335 -6.35 9.84 0.33
C ASP A 335 -6.20 10.78 1.54
N GLY A 336 -4.98 11.08 1.97
CA GLY A 336 -4.71 11.84 3.19
C GLY A 336 -4.94 11.06 4.49
N PHE A 337 -5.06 9.74 4.45
CA PHE A 337 -5.18 8.94 5.68
C PHE A 337 -3.79 8.71 6.30
N THR A 338 -3.58 9.21 7.52
CA THR A 338 -2.35 8.96 8.28
C THR A 338 -2.44 7.67 9.08
N GLY A 339 -1.41 6.83 8.97
CA GLY A 339 -1.20 5.64 9.79
C GLY A 339 -1.96 4.40 9.34
N GLY A 340 -1.29 3.25 9.33
CA GLY A 340 -1.88 1.99 8.88
C GLY A 340 -1.00 0.75 9.05
N LEU A 341 -1.58 -0.39 8.71
CA LEU A 341 -0.95 -1.71 8.71
C LEU A 341 -0.30 -2.00 7.34
N ILE A 342 0.83 -2.71 7.35
CA ILE A 342 1.53 -3.17 6.14
C ILE A 342 1.32 -4.67 6.02
N VAL A 343 0.79 -5.13 4.88
CA VAL A 343 0.47 -6.53 4.63
C VAL A 343 1.13 -7.05 3.35
N LYS A 344 1.70 -8.26 3.37
CA LYS A 344 2.08 -9.00 2.17
C LYS A 344 0.84 -9.64 1.58
N ASN A 345 0.64 -9.47 0.27
CA ASN A 345 -0.56 -9.87 -0.47
C ASN A 345 -0.24 -10.91 -1.56
N SER A 346 -1.27 -11.57 -2.09
CA SER A 346 -1.19 -12.75 -2.96
C SER A 346 -1.87 -12.59 -4.33
N TRP A 347 -2.13 -11.36 -4.78
CA TRP A 347 -2.72 -11.06 -6.11
C TRP A 347 -1.67 -10.46 -7.04
N ALA A 348 -1.37 -11.05 -8.19
CA ALA A 348 -0.31 -10.59 -9.12
C ALA A 348 -0.30 -9.07 -9.38
N ASP A 349 0.92 -8.51 -9.48
CA ASP A 349 1.14 -7.17 -10.02
C ASP A 349 1.06 -7.21 -11.56
N GLY A 350 0.69 -6.11 -12.20
CA GLY A 350 0.53 -6.03 -13.65
C GLY A 350 -0.24 -4.78 -14.11
N PRO A 351 -0.80 -4.77 -15.33
CA PRO A 351 -1.36 -3.57 -15.97
C PRO A 351 -2.49 -2.84 -15.25
N TYR A 352 -3.11 -3.46 -14.25
CA TYR A 352 -4.31 -2.99 -13.55
C TYR A 352 -4.18 -2.99 -12.02
N GLN A 353 -2.98 -3.28 -11.52
CA GLN A 353 -2.71 -3.50 -10.10
C GLN A 353 -1.20 -3.51 -9.87
N GLY A 354 -0.67 -2.53 -9.14
CA GLY A 354 0.70 -2.52 -8.66
C GLY A 354 0.79 -2.92 -7.19
N SER A 355 1.98 -2.77 -6.64
CA SER A 355 2.27 -2.87 -5.21
C SER A 355 3.58 -2.16 -4.89
N HIS A 356 4.00 -2.17 -3.63
CA HIS A 356 5.25 -1.55 -3.22
C HIS A 356 6.11 -2.49 -2.38
N SER A 357 7.35 -2.06 -2.12
CA SER A 357 8.27 -2.73 -1.21
C SER A 357 7.90 -2.49 0.26
N LEU A 358 8.35 -3.38 1.13
CA LEU A 358 8.24 -3.20 2.58
C LEU A 358 9.00 -1.94 3.07
N ALA A 359 10.06 -1.55 2.37
CA ALA A 359 10.87 -0.37 2.70
C ALA A 359 10.14 0.96 2.36
N TYR A 360 9.35 1.00 1.28
CA TYR A 360 8.57 2.18 0.90
C TYR A 360 7.45 2.47 1.92
N TRP A 361 6.65 1.47 2.29
CA TRP A 361 5.63 1.63 3.34
C TRP A 361 6.23 2.00 4.70
N MET A 362 7.45 1.52 4.97
CA MET A 362 8.23 1.92 6.13
C MET A 362 8.87 3.31 6.00
N GLN A 363 8.84 3.97 4.85
CA GLN A 363 9.55 5.24 4.60
C GLN A 363 11.05 5.11 4.93
N GLU A 364 11.68 4.12 4.30
CA GLU A 364 13.13 3.81 4.40
C GLU A 364 13.85 3.94 3.05
N VAL A 365 13.09 4.08 1.96
CA VAL A 365 13.54 4.46 0.61
C VAL A 365 12.73 5.66 0.12
N SER A 366 13.29 6.43 -0.80
CA SER A 366 12.58 7.48 -1.56
C SER A 366 11.81 6.90 -2.74
N ASP A 367 10.87 7.66 -3.30
CA ASP A 367 10.06 7.26 -4.46
C ASP A 367 10.91 6.87 -5.68
N TRP A 368 12.10 7.46 -5.85
CA TRP A 368 13.02 7.13 -6.94
C TRP A 368 13.78 5.81 -6.69
N GLU A 369 14.19 5.56 -5.45
CA GLU A 369 14.77 4.27 -5.05
C GLU A 369 13.71 3.16 -5.15
N GLU A 370 12.48 3.43 -4.71
CA GLU A 370 11.34 2.52 -4.84
C GLU A 370 11.01 2.18 -6.30
N ARG A 371 10.96 3.15 -7.22
CA ARG A 371 10.74 2.88 -8.65
C ARG A 371 11.85 2.03 -9.31
N SER A 372 13.00 1.83 -8.65
CA SER A 372 14.02 0.88 -9.10
C SER A 372 13.79 -0.57 -8.68
N VAL A 373 12.75 -0.81 -7.88
CA VAL A 373 12.34 -2.12 -7.34
C VAL A 373 10.89 -2.43 -7.73
N CYS A 374 9.98 -1.51 -7.45
CA CYS A 374 8.56 -1.57 -7.78
C CYS A 374 8.18 -0.35 -8.66
N PRO A 375 8.63 -0.30 -9.94
CA PRO A 375 8.36 0.81 -10.86
C PRO A 375 6.88 1.12 -11.07
N ASN A 376 5.96 0.15 -10.86
CA ASN A 376 4.52 0.32 -11.07
C ASN A 376 4.19 0.99 -12.43
N SER A 377 4.92 0.61 -13.49
CA SER A 377 4.96 1.32 -14.79
C SER A 377 3.59 1.57 -15.43
N TYR A 378 2.59 0.74 -15.14
CA TYR A 378 1.23 0.88 -15.67
C TYR A 378 0.33 1.82 -14.85
N ASN A 379 0.75 2.30 -13.67
CA ASN A 379 0.02 3.31 -12.92
C ASN A 379 0.09 4.67 -13.63
N PRO A 380 -1.04 5.30 -14.00
CA PRO A 380 -1.08 6.61 -14.63
C PRO A 380 -0.37 7.74 -13.87
N PHE A 381 -0.23 7.61 -12.54
CA PHE A 381 0.47 8.59 -11.71
C PHE A 381 1.99 8.41 -11.67
N ASN A 382 2.52 7.29 -12.18
CA ASN A 382 3.96 7.05 -12.31
C ASN A 382 4.51 7.36 -13.71
N TRP A 383 3.65 7.73 -14.67
CA TRP A 383 4.07 8.25 -15.99
C TRP A 383 4.72 9.64 -15.87
N TYR A 384 5.69 9.92 -16.74
CA TYR A 384 6.43 11.18 -16.75
C TYR A 384 5.58 12.31 -17.36
N GLN A 385 5.61 13.50 -16.75
CA GLN A 385 4.83 14.66 -17.18
C GLN A 385 5.72 15.71 -17.86
N CYS A 386 5.32 16.21 -19.03
CA CYS A 386 6.10 17.13 -19.87
C CYS A 386 5.22 18.16 -20.63
N GLY A 387 5.80 19.25 -21.11
CA GLY A 387 5.04 20.36 -21.70
C GLY A 387 4.15 21.08 -20.67
N ASN A 388 4.65 21.20 -19.44
CA ASN A 388 3.95 21.77 -18.28
C ASN A 388 4.29 23.25 -18.01
N GLU A 389 5.16 23.88 -18.79
CA GLU A 389 5.28 25.34 -18.77
C GLU A 389 3.93 25.93 -19.23
N GLY A 390 3.31 26.73 -18.35
CA GLY A 390 1.96 27.26 -18.59
C GLY A 390 1.95 28.17 -19.81
N ILE A 391 1.06 27.85 -20.78
CA ILE A 391 1.00 28.47 -22.12
C ILE A 391 1.32 29.96 -22.08
N SER A 392 2.52 30.30 -22.55
CA SER A 392 2.90 31.67 -22.90
C SER A 392 1.88 32.16 -23.93
N SER A 393 1.07 33.15 -23.56
CA SER A 393 -0.10 33.59 -24.34
C SER A 393 0.29 34.44 -25.55
N GLN A 394 1.03 33.83 -26.47
CA GLN A 394 1.37 34.34 -27.79
C GLN A 394 1.06 33.27 -28.85
N GLN A 395 -0.24 33.02 -29.09
CA GLN A 395 -0.66 32.49 -30.39
C GLN A 395 -0.19 33.49 -31.45
N GLN A 396 0.80 33.12 -32.26
CA GLN A 396 1.17 33.93 -33.40
C GLN A 396 0.13 33.71 -34.52
N GLU A 397 -0.41 34.80 -35.07
CA GLU A 397 -1.41 34.74 -36.14
C GLU A 397 -0.78 34.21 -37.45
N GLY A 398 -0.69 32.88 -37.60
CA GLY A 398 -0.13 32.24 -38.79
C GLY A 398 0.03 30.72 -38.74
N GLU A 399 0.06 30.10 -37.56
CA GLU A 399 0.25 28.65 -37.40
C GLU A 399 -0.99 27.82 -37.78
N SER A 400 -0.76 26.60 -38.26
CA SER A 400 -1.83 25.63 -38.55
C SER A 400 -2.40 25.04 -37.25
N PRO A 401 -3.73 24.98 -37.06
CA PRO A 401 -4.37 24.64 -35.78
C PRO A 401 -4.31 23.15 -35.39
N GLU A 402 -3.31 22.41 -35.89
CA GLU A 402 -3.12 20.96 -35.68
C GLU A 402 -1.72 20.60 -35.17
N PHE A 403 -0.80 21.57 -35.01
CA PHE A 403 0.54 21.35 -34.46
C PHE A 403 0.93 22.43 -33.43
N ASP A 404 0.94 22.05 -32.15
CA ASP A 404 1.35 22.88 -31.01
C ASP A 404 2.86 22.67 -30.71
N GLU A 405 3.65 23.74 -30.73
CA GLU A 405 5.10 23.66 -30.47
C GLU A 405 5.45 23.25 -29.02
N ALA A 406 4.53 23.34 -28.06
CA ALA A 406 4.77 22.89 -26.68
C ALA A 406 5.07 21.38 -26.56
N ILE A 407 4.81 20.60 -27.62
CA ILE A 407 5.23 19.19 -27.72
C ILE A 407 6.76 19.00 -27.71
N GLN A 408 7.54 20.01 -28.10
CA GLN A 408 8.99 19.88 -28.25
C GLN A 408 9.69 19.56 -26.91
N ASP A 409 9.14 20.00 -25.78
CA ASP A 409 9.61 19.63 -24.43
C ASP A 409 9.61 18.11 -24.24
N CYS A 410 8.49 17.45 -24.59
CA CYS A 410 8.32 16.00 -24.50
C CYS A 410 9.19 15.24 -25.50
N LEU A 411 9.42 15.81 -26.68
CA LEU A 411 10.25 15.21 -27.74
C LEU A 411 11.75 15.38 -27.51
N SER A 412 12.17 16.21 -26.54
CA SER A 412 13.57 16.50 -26.27
C SER A 412 14.36 15.30 -25.73
N GLU A 413 15.63 15.20 -26.09
CA GLU A 413 16.54 14.17 -25.55
C GLU A 413 16.78 14.36 -24.04
N GLU A 414 16.63 15.58 -23.53
CA GLU A 414 16.73 15.89 -22.09
C GLU A 414 15.55 15.29 -21.32
N THR A 415 14.31 15.49 -21.77
CA THR A 415 13.12 14.85 -21.17
C THR A 415 13.17 13.33 -21.25
N LYS A 416 13.61 12.74 -22.38
CA LYS A 416 13.79 11.28 -22.51
C LYS A 416 14.80 10.75 -21.50
N LEU A 417 15.95 11.43 -21.35
CA LEU A 417 16.96 11.07 -20.37
C LEU A 417 16.41 11.19 -18.94
N PHE A 418 15.70 12.27 -18.61
CA PHE A 418 15.09 12.42 -17.29
C PHE A 418 14.04 11.35 -17.00
N ALA A 419 13.23 10.94 -17.98
CA ALA A 419 12.21 9.90 -17.82
C ALA A 419 12.82 8.52 -17.52
N ASP A 420 13.80 8.05 -18.31
CA ASP A 420 14.45 6.77 -18.03
C ASP A 420 15.24 6.79 -16.71
N VAL A 421 15.98 7.89 -16.44
CA VAL A 421 16.73 8.07 -15.19
C VAL A 421 15.81 8.05 -13.97
N ASN A 422 14.61 8.64 -14.06
CA ASN A 422 13.59 8.59 -13.00
C ASN A 422 12.87 7.24 -12.91
N ILE A 423 12.97 6.39 -13.95
CA ILE A 423 12.20 5.17 -14.16
C ILE A 423 10.69 5.48 -14.25
N GLN A 424 10.33 6.33 -15.21
CA GLN A 424 8.95 6.71 -15.50
C GLN A 424 8.71 6.61 -17.00
N PRO A 425 7.68 5.87 -17.46
CA PRO A 425 7.30 5.86 -18.87
C PRO A 425 6.93 7.26 -19.37
N LEU A 426 7.44 7.62 -20.55
CA LEU A 426 7.21 8.89 -21.23
C LEU A 426 6.29 8.71 -22.45
N HIS A 427 6.48 7.61 -23.20
CA HIS A 427 5.73 7.33 -24.41
C HIS A 427 4.58 6.35 -24.12
N LEU A 428 3.36 6.82 -24.34
CA LEU A 428 2.15 6.03 -24.13
C LEU A 428 1.47 5.70 -25.47
N LYS A 429 0.73 4.59 -25.50
CA LYS A 429 -0.14 4.16 -26.61
C LYS A 429 -1.57 3.97 -26.13
N CYS A 430 -2.51 4.41 -26.97
CA CYS A 430 -3.93 4.23 -26.74
C CYS A 430 -4.34 2.76 -26.91
N LYS A 431 -5.31 2.32 -26.10
CA LYS A 431 -5.96 1.00 -26.19
C LYS A 431 -7.47 1.10 -26.46
N ASP A 432 -8.10 2.25 -26.17
CA ASP A 432 -9.54 2.46 -26.38
C ASP A 432 -9.81 3.42 -27.57
N PRO A 433 -10.24 2.90 -28.73
CA PRO A 433 -10.55 3.70 -29.92
C PRO A 433 -11.79 4.61 -29.76
N ALA A 434 -12.54 4.52 -28.65
CA ALA A 434 -13.61 5.47 -28.34
C ALA A 434 -13.10 6.77 -27.69
N LEU A 435 -11.86 6.81 -27.20
CA LEU A 435 -11.30 7.92 -26.43
C LEU A 435 -10.03 8.53 -27.07
N CYS A 436 -9.23 7.73 -27.77
CA CYS A 436 -8.01 8.17 -28.44
C CYS A 436 -7.73 7.31 -29.71
N ARG A 437 -6.82 7.75 -30.58
CA ARG A 437 -6.46 6.99 -31.79
C ARG A 437 -5.57 5.81 -31.43
N THR A 438 -5.94 4.62 -31.92
CA THR A 438 -5.19 3.36 -31.73
C THR A 438 -4.43 2.93 -32.99
N ASP A 439 -4.56 3.68 -34.08
CA ASP A 439 -3.96 3.43 -35.39
C ASP A 439 -2.80 4.38 -35.71
N GLY A 440 -2.01 4.04 -36.73
CA GLY A 440 -0.87 4.85 -37.19
C GLY A 440 0.30 4.90 -36.21
N ASP A 441 1.06 6.00 -36.24
CA ASP A 441 2.22 6.26 -35.39
C ASP A 441 1.86 6.96 -34.07
N PHE A 442 0.58 7.31 -33.85
CA PHE A 442 0.10 8.15 -32.75
C PHE A 442 0.65 7.72 -31.39
N THR A 443 1.29 8.67 -30.71
CA THR A 443 1.96 8.49 -29.42
C THR A 443 1.48 9.58 -28.46
N TYR A 444 1.30 9.21 -27.20
CA TYR A 444 0.71 10.07 -26.18
C TYR A 444 1.72 10.37 -25.09
N PHE A 445 1.73 11.60 -24.61
CA PHE A 445 2.58 12.07 -23.51
C PHE A 445 1.69 12.69 -22.44
N VAL A 446 1.96 12.45 -21.15
CA VAL A 446 1.19 13.11 -20.08
C VAL A 446 1.59 14.57 -20.01
N ARG A 447 0.59 15.46 -20.16
CA ARG A 447 0.76 16.87 -19.84
C ARG A 447 0.56 17.07 -18.35
N ASN A 448 -0.68 16.95 -17.88
CA ASN A 448 -1.03 17.16 -16.48
C ASN A 448 -2.19 16.27 -16.01
N THR A 449 -2.43 16.31 -14.70
CA THR A 449 -3.53 15.61 -14.02
C THR A 449 -4.24 16.56 -13.06
N THR A 450 -5.57 16.66 -13.16
CA THR A 450 -6.41 17.49 -12.28
C THR A 450 -7.43 16.61 -11.55
N ASP A 451 -7.57 16.79 -10.23
CA ASP A 451 -8.62 16.11 -9.44
C ASP A 451 -10.03 16.61 -9.83
N TRP A 452 -10.97 15.69 -9.96
CA TRP A 452 -12.38 15.94 -10.24
C TRP A 452 -13.29 15.55 -9.05
N GLY A 453 -12.72 14.98 -8.00
CA GLY A 453 -13.43 14.44 -6.85
C GLY A 453 -13.76 12.94 -7.00
N ASP A 454 -14.06 12.31 -5.86
CA ASP A 454 -14.36 10.87 -5.75
C ASP A 454 -13.29 9.90 -6.31
N ARG A 455 -12.04 10.37 -6.36
CA ARG A 455 -10.85 9.73 -6.98
C ARG A 455 -10.88 9.72 -8.52
N MET A 456 -11.75 10.51 -9.14
CA MET A 456 -11.73 10.73 -10.58
C MET A 456 -10.70 11.81 -10.92
N THR A 457 -9.91 11.56 -11.95
CA THR A 457 -8.87 12.47 -12.45
C THR A 457 -9.18 12.82 -13.90
N VAL A 458 -9.06 14.10 -14.25
CA VAL A 458 -8.91 14.54 -15.65
C VAL A 458 -7.41 14.47 -15.96
N MET A 459 -7.03 13.62 -16.91
CA MET A 459 -5.67 13.59 -17.45
C MET A 459 -5.68 14.26 -18.83
N CYS A 460 -4.88 15.30 -18.99
CA CYS A 460 -4.63 15.93 -20.28
C CYS A 460 -3.29 15.45 -20.83
N LEU A 461 -3.28 15.24 -22.15
CA LEU A 461 -2.27 14.51 -22.90
C LEU A 461 -1.95 15.29 -24.17
N TRP A 462 -0.72 15.15 -24.64
CA TRP A 462 -0.40 15.48 -26.03
C TRP A 462 -0.70 14.28 -26.92
N GLU A 463 -1.55 14.43 -27.93
CA GLU A 463 -1.68 13.49 -29.04
C GLU A 463 -0.70 13.92 -30.15
N TYR A 464 0.30 13.08 -30.42
CA TYR A 464 1.39 13.38 -31.36
C TYR A 464 1.51 12.32 -32.47
N SER A 465 1.68 12.77 -33.71
CA SER A 465 2.05 11.97 -34.88
C SER A 465 3.14 12.69 -35.67
N ALA A 466 4.26 12.02 -35.88
CA ALA A 466 5.37 12.50 -36.70
C ALA A 466 5.08 12.33 -38.20
N GLU A 467 4.39 11.24 -38.59
CA GLU A 467 4.07 10.96 -40.00
C GLU A 467 2.96 11.88 -40.54
N GLN A 468 1.97 12.22 -39.70
CA GLN A 468 0.85 13.10 -40.08
C GLN A 468 1.11 14.57 -39.74
N HIS A 469 2.22 14.87 -39.06
CA HIS A 469 2.59 16.21 -38.56
C HIS A 469 1.48 16.83 -37.69
N VAL A 470 1.01 16.06 -36.70
CA VAL A 470 -0.02 16.47 -35.73
C VAL A 470 0.59 16.52 -34.33
N ALA A 471 0.33 17.60 -33.61
CA ALA A 471 0.62 17.74 -32.18
C ALA A 471 -0.49 18.57 -31.54
N ARG A 472 -1.30 17.99 -30.66
CA ARG A 472 -2.44 18.70 -30.05
C ARG A 472 -2.75 18.21 -28.64
N GLU A 473 -3.23 19.11 -27.80
CA GLU A 473 -3.78 18.72 -26.49
C GLU A 473 -5.12 17.99 -26.66
N ILE A 474 -5.27 16.88 -25.96
CA ILE A 474 -6.55 16.22 -25.67
C ILE A 474 -6.67 16.00 -24.17
N CYS A 475 -7.88 16.02 -23.62
CA CYS A 475 -8.13 15.63 -22.24
C CYS A 475 -9.09 14.45 -22.20
N LEU A 476 -8.73 13.41 -21.44
CA LEU A 476 -9.65 12.32 -21.16
C LEU A 476 -10.85 12.84 -20.33
N PRO A 477 -12.04 12.21 -20.45
CA PRO A 477 -13.09 12.45 -19.47
C PRO A 477 -12.59 12.10 -18.06
N PRO A 478 -13.13 12.74 -17.00
CA PRO A 478 -12.88 12.36 -15.62
C PRO A 478 -13.00 10.84 -15.40
N MET A 479 -11.90 10.20 -15.00
CA MET A 479 -11.80 8.75 -14.89
C MET A 479 -11.12 8.35 -13.59
N LEU A 480 -11.49 7.19 -13.06
CA LEU A 480 -10.66 6.53 -12.03
C LEU A 480 -9.31 6.13 -12.64
N GLU A 481 -8.26 6.17 -11.84
CA GLU A 481 -6.89 5.68 -12.14
C GLU A 481 -6.90 4.39 -12.99
N LEU A 482 -7.62 3.35 -12.55
CA LEU A 482 -7.77 2.09 -13.28
C LEU A 482 -8.37 2.22 -14.69
N TYR A 483 -9.30 3.16 -14.91
CA TYR A 483 -9.88 3.40 -16.25
C TYR A 483 -8.92 4.17 -17.16
N ILE A 484 -8.06 5.04 -16.62
CA ILE A 484 -6.96 5.66 -17.38
C ILE A 484 -5.95 4.56 -17.77
N ALA A 485 -5.62 3.64 -16.86
CA ALA A 485 -4.78 2.47 -17.13
C ALA A 485 -5.41 1.43 -18.07
N LEU A 486 -6.73 1.45 -18.28
CA LEU A 486 -7.43 0.69 -19.32
C LEU A 486 -7.41 1.40 -20.68
N THR A 487 -7.47 2.74 -20.68
CA THR A 487 -7.48 3.59 -21.87
C THR A 487 -6.09 3.71 -22.53
N LEU A 488 -5.03 3.80 -21.72
CA LEU A 488 -3.64 4.01 -22.13
C LEU A 488 -2.71 2.99 -21.49
N ALA A 489 -1.53 2.80 -22.07
CA ALA A 489 -0.41 2.07 -21.47
C ALA A 489 0.93 2.64 -21.97
N PRO A 490 2.03 2.44 -21.23
CA PRO A 490 3.39 2.58 -21.75
C PRO A 490 3.62 1.81 -23.06
N VAL A 491 4.59 2.27 -23.85
CA VAL A 491 5.24 1.41 -24.86
C VAL A 491 5.94 0.22 -24.18
N PRO A 492 5.99 -0.98 -24.79
CA PRO A 492 6.59 -2.17 -24.18
C PRO A 492 8.05 -1.99 -23.73
N GLU A 493 8.79 -1.11 -24.40
CA GLU A 493 10.21 -0.82 -24.14
C GLU A 493 10.42 -0.01 -22.85
N GLU A 494 9.40 0.70 -22.37
CA GLU A 494 9.43 1.51 -21.14
C GLU A 494 8.68 0.84 -19.97
N ALA A 495 7.89 -0.20 -20.24
CA ALA A 495 7.18 -0.97 -19.23
C ALA A 495 8.14 -1.91 -18.46
N LYS A 496 8.61 -1.48 -17.28
CA LYS A 496 9.45 -2.29 -16.38
C LYS A 496 8.57 -3.04 -15.37
N GLU A 497 8.88 -4.30 -15.10
CA GLU A 497 8.17 -5.15 -14.13
C GLU A 497 8.60 -4.88 -12.68
N ASN A 498 7.76 -5.25 -11.72
CA ASN A 498 8.05 -5.17 -10.28
C ASN A 498 8.86 -6.39 -9.81
N ASP A 499 9.89 -6.18 -9.00
CA ASP A 499 10.69 -7.24 -8.40
C ASP A 499 9.86 -8.09 -7.42
N THR A 500 9.59 -9.34 -7.80
CA THR A 500 8.81 -10.29 -6.98
C THR A 500 9.47 -10.66 -5.66
N ASP A 501 10.78 -10.46 -5.51
CA ASP A 501 11.49 -10.70 -4.26
C ASP A 501 11.27 -9.60 -3.22
N GLN A 502 10.93 -8.39 -3.66
CA GLN A 502 10.92 -7.19 -2.80
C GLN A 502 9.57 -6.45 -2.77
N CYS A 503 8.77 -6.53 -3.83
CA CYS A 503 7.42 -5.98 -3.92
C CYS A 503 6.36 -6.95 -3.34
N GLY A 504 5.07 -6.66 -3.55
CA GLY A 504 3.94 -7.45 -3.08
C GLY A 504 3.32 -6.97 -1.76
N PHE A 505 3.75 -5.81 -1.26
CA PHE A 505 3.24 -5.23 -0.01
C PHE A 505 2.18 -4.16 -0.29
N TYR A 506 1.14 -4.18 0.53
CA TYR A 506 -0.06 -3.33 0.46
C TYR A 506 -0.26 -2.62 1.80
N PHE A 507 -0.95 -1.48 1.77
CA PHE A 507 -1.19 -0.66 2.97
C PHE A 507 -2.67 -0.61 3.34
N ILE A 508 -3.00 -0.84 4.62
CA ILE A 508 -4.37 -0.74 5.15
C ILE A 508 -4.42 0.40 6.19
N PRO A 509 -4.90 1.60 5.83
CA PRO A 509 -5.03 2.73 6.76
C PRO A 509 -5.93 2.41 7.95
N TYR A 510 -5.56 2.92 9.13
CA TYR A 510 -6.37 2.77 10.33
C TYR A 510 -7.77 3.39 10.19
N VAL A 511 -7.95 4.38 9.32
CA VAL A 511 -9.27 4.94 9.00
C VAL A 511 -10.12 3.91 8.25
N ALA A 512 -9.59 3.35 7.16
CA ALA A 512 -10.29 2.37 6.33
C ALA A 512 -10.66 1.12 7.14
N LEU A 513 -9.69 0.54 7.84
CA LEU A 513 -9.87 -0.62 8.72
C LEU A 513 -11.00 -0.41 9.75
N ARG A 514 -11.07 0.76 10.39
CA ARG A 514 -12.13 1.06 11.37
C ARG A 514 -13.51 1.13 10.72
N GLN A 515 -13.62 1.68 9.50
CA GLN A 515 -14.89 1.75 8.78
C GLN A 515 -15.35 0.35 8.32
N TRP A 516 -14.44 -0.48 7.80
CA TRP A 516 -14.76 -1.87 7.43
C TRP A 516 -15.21 -2.70 8.64
N ILE A 517 -14.50 -2.60 9.79
CA ILE A 517 -14.89 -3.28 11.04
C ILE A 517 -16.28 -2.83 11.50
N ALA A 518 -16.58 -1.53 11.43
CA ALA A 518 -17.87 -0.99 11.85
C ALA A 518 -19.04 -1.40 10.93
N GLN A 519 -18.78 -1.57 9.62
CA GLN A 519 -19.82 -1.87 8.63
C GLN A 519 -20.01 -3.37 8.36
N PHE A 520 -18.92 -4.15 8.34
CA PHE A 520 -18.89 -5.55 7.90
C PHE A 520 -18.38 -6.54 8.96
N GLN A 521 -17.79 -6.04 10.06
CA GLN A 521 -17.07 -6.87 11.05
C GLN A 521 -15.95 -7.68 10.37
N GLY A 522 -15.84 -8.99 10.60
CA GLY A 522 -14.97 -9.91 9.84
C GLY A 522 -13.45 -9.73 9.97
N PHE A 523 -12.96 -8.70 10.66
CA PHE A 523 -11.52 -8.51 10.87
C PHE A 523 -10.99 -9.31 12.05
N PHE A 524 -10.01 -10.17 11.81
CA PHE A 524 -9.24 -10.84 12.84
C PHE A 524 -7.81 -11.11 12.37
N VAL A 525 -6.88 -11.17 13.32
CA VAL A 525 -5.47 -11.49 13.07
C VAL A 525 -5.10 -12.68 13.93
N ASN A 526 -4.31 -13.59 13.37
CA ASN A 526 -3.93 -14.86 13.96
C ASN A 526 -2.44 -14.82 14.30
N SER A 527 -2.08 -15.21 15.52
CA SER A 527 -0.69 -15.46 15.91
C SER A 527 -0.61 -16.89 16.41
N PHE A 528 0.43 -17.61 16.01
CA PHE A 528 0.71 -18.95 16.50
C PHE A 528 2.15 -18.99 17.02
N ASP A 529 2.38 -19.56 18.20
CA ASP A 529 3.74 -19.88 18.66
C ASP A 529 4.21 -21.17 17.98
N ILE A 530 4.97 -21.02 16.88
CA ILE A 530 5.50 -22.13 16.08
C ILE A 530 6.93 -22.50 16.46
N LYS A 531 7.22 -23.80 16.49
CA LYS A 531 8.57 -24.35 16.66
C LYS A 531 8.84 -25.39 15.58
N TRP A 532 9.85 -25.14 14.77
CA TRP A 532 10.40 -26.09 13.81
C TRP A 532 11.33 -27.08 14.49
N ASP A 533 11.19 -28.36 14.17
CA ASP A 533 12.11 -29.40 14.62
C ASP A 533 13.44 -29.29 13.85
N PRO A 534 14.61 -29.47 14.48
CA PRO A 534 15.91 -29.49 13.78
C PRO A 534 15.96 -30.40 12.53
N GLN A 535 15.19 -31.49 12.45
CA GLN A 535 15.11 -32.31 11.23
C GLN A 535 14.61 -31.54 9.99
N SER A 536 13.92 -30.41 10.19
CA SER A 536 13.31 -29.64 9.10
C SER A 536 14.32 -28.90 8.20
N PHE A 537 15.60 -28.85 8.58
CA PHE A 537 16.62 -28.04 7.91
C PHE A 537 17.68 -28.91 7.21
N ALA A 538 17.97 -28.62 5.95
CA ALA A 538 18.95 -29.37 5.15
C ALA A 538 20.37 -29.38 5.75
N ALA A 539 20.72 -28.39 6.57
CA ALA A 539 21.96 -28.36 7.36
C ALA A 539 22.10 -29.57 8.30
N ASN A 540 20.99 -30.09 8.84
CA ASN A 540 20.95 -31.19 9.80
C ASN A 540 20.78 -32.57 9.14
N LYS A 541 20.81 -32.67 7.80
CA LYS A 541 20.56 -33.94 7.06
C LYS A 541 21.45 -35.11 7.45
N ALA A 542 22.67 -34.84 7.92
CA ALA A 542 23.59 -35.87 8.40
C ALA A 542 23.17 -36.54 9.72
N LEU A 543 22.19 -35.97 10.44
CA LEU A 543 21.64 -36.51 11.68
C LEU A 543 20.36 -37.35 11.46
N ASN A 544 19.69 -37.18 10.32
CA ASN A 544 18.43 -37.84 9.97
C ASN A 544 18.53 -38.47 8.56
N PRO A 545 19.44 -39.46 8.36
CA PRO A 545 19.74 -40.03 7.03
C PRO A 545 18.58 -40.82 6.39
N GLU A 546 17.49 -41.04 7.12
CA GLU A 546 16.25 -41.69 6.68
C GLU A 546 15.23 -40.74 5.99
N LEU A 547 15.46 -39.43 5.99
CA LEU A 547 14.55 -38.42 5.42
C LEU A 547 15.08 -37.89 4.08
N ASP A 548 14.20 -37.65 3.10
CA ASP A 548 14.61 -37.05 1.82
C ASP A 548 14.61 -35.52 1.86
N TYR A 549 15.82 -34.95 1.77
CA TYR A 549 16.03 -33.51 1.69
C TYR A 549 16.14 -32.99 0.24
N SER A 550 15.99 -33.82 -0.79
CA SER A 550 16.13 -33.44 -2.19
C SER A 550 15.13 -32.36 -2.60
N LEU A 551 13.85 -32.58 -2.25
CA LEU A 551 12.72 -31.67 -2.51
C LEU A 551 12.85 -30.35 -1.74
N LEU A 552 13.36 -30.42 -0.50
CA LEU A 552 13.64 -29.25 0.32
C LEU A 552 14.77 -28.40 -0.29
N GLN A 553 15.88 -29.03 -0.69
CA GLN A 553 17.01 -28.36 -1.36
C GLN A 553 16.59 -27.76 -2.71
N ALA A 554 15.76 -28.46 -3.48
CA ALA A 554 15.19 -27.95 -4.74
C ALA A 554 14.19 -26.79 -4.56
N SER A 555 13.69 -26.58 -3.34
CA SER A 555 12.80 -25.46 -2.99
C SER A 555 13.51 -24.37 -2.17
N THR A 556 14.79 -24.57 -1.84
CA THR A 556 15.65 -23.55 -1.23
C THR A 556 16.04 -22.56 -2.32
N LYS A 557 15.80 -21.28 -2.09
CA LYS A 557 15.99 -20.18 -3.04
C LYS A 557 16.73 -19.04 -2.35
N LYS A 558 17.33 -18.16 -3.14
CA LYS A 558 17.84 -16.87 -2.68
C LYS A 558 16.82 -15.79 -2.99
N GLN A 559 16.66 -14.85 -2.07
CA GLN A 559 15.87 -13.62 -2.22
C GLN A 559 16.84 -12.47 -2.47
N ASN A 560 16.58 -11.67 -3.50
CA ASN A 560 17.33 -10.47 -3.81
C ASN A 560 16.96 -9.33 -2.86
N HIS A 561 17.93 -8.45 -2.58
CA HIS A 561 17.78 -7.30 -1.71
C HIS A 561 18.53 -6.10 -2.30
N SER A 562 17.87 -4.94 -2.40
CA SER A 562 18.47 -3.69 -2.90
C SER A 562 19.13 -2.90 -1.78
N GLU A 563 20.46 -2.70 -1.86
CA GLU A 563 21.19 -1.76 -0.98
C GLU A 563 21.34 -0.39 -1.65
N PHE A 564 20.66 0.63 -1.12
CA PHE A 564 20.80 2.01 -1.56
C PHE A 564 21.88 2.74 -0.74
N LEU A 565 22.83 3.36 -1.43
CA LEU A 565 24.00 4.04 -0.81
C LEU A 565 23.76 5.53 -0.53
N GLY A 566 22.52 6.01 -0.68
CA GLY A 566 22.12 7.40 -0.58
C GLY A 566 21.02 7.73 -1.61
N PRO A 567 20.32 8.87 -1.45
CA PRO A 567 18.97 9.15 -1.98
C PRO A 567 18.86 9.34 -3.50
N PHE A 568 19.88 8.94 -4.26
CA PHE A 568 19.97 9.05 -5.71
C PHE A 568 20.58 7.75 -6.24
N PRO A 569 19.75 6.73 -6.59
CA PRO A 569 20.24 5.37 -6.85
C PRO A 569 21.27 5.32 -7.99
N TYR A 570 21.12 6.20 -8.99
CA TYR A 570 22.00 6.29 -10.15
C TYR A 570 23.09 7.36 -10.06
N ALA A 571 23.35 7.99 -8.90
CA ALA A 571 24.36 9.06 -8.78
C ALA A 571 25.78 8.66 -9.24
N LYS A 572 26.13 7.36 -9.20
CA LYS A 572 27.40 6.84 -9.73
C LYS A 572 27.49 6.88 -11.27
N VAL A 573 26.36 6.85 -11.98
CA VAL A 573 26.27 6.91 -13.45
C VAL A 573 26.59 8.33 -13.96
N VAL A 574 26.34 9.36 -13.14
CA VAL A 574 26.49 10.78 -13.48
C VAL A 574 27.96 11.27 -13.49
N GLN A 575 28.93 10.38 -13.76
CA GLN A 575 30.35 10.74 -13.92
C GLN A 575 30.71 11.29 -15.32
N HIS A 576 29.76 11.47 -16.23
CA HIS A 576 30.03 11.86 -17.64
C HIS A 576 29.50 13.22 -18.10
N PHE A 577 29.03 14.08 -17.19
CA PHE A 577 28.81 15.51 -17.49
C PHE A 577 30.08 16.36 -17.27
N ARG A 578 31.17 15.98 -17.97
CA ARG A 578 32.41 16.78 -18.10
C ARG A 578 33.10 16.60 -19.45
N GLN A 579 32.62 17.31 -20.46
CA GLN A 579 33.45 17.94 -21.48
C GLN A 579 32.72 19.13 -22.09
#